data_AF-A0A524ENW9-F1
#
_entry.id   AF-A0A524ENW9-F1
#
_cell.length_a   1.000
_cell.length_b   1.000
_cell.length_c   1.000
_cell.angle_alpha   90.00
_cell.angle_beta   90.00
_cell.angle_gamma   90.00
#
_symmetry.space_group_name_H-M   'P 1'
#
loop_
_entity.id
_entity.type
_entity.pdbx_description
1 polymer ?
#
loop_
_entity_poly.entity_id
_entity_poly.type
_entity_poly.pdbx_seq_one_letter_code
_entity_poly.pdbx_strand_id
1 'polypeptide(L)'
;MTDFFTIFTYTPWDNLNTNQLTEVRVLSLKSVFKKFPVIEAAFFDDLASKVNNNHYSWIQSIKRIVGPNNEDYDISNWNFIWAFDDQRRMYQFLFQKEEGQGILVALAPPELAKLLSEHGKAAIQRITSLLVDVSKIVFLMILAPKGKSIAQEQQLFHINSQQQNKINYMNKLKNIPNIQGQWFPSFEPRCPICNSFMTGIKDYRVGFGKLVCPNCGYEKKK
;
A
#
# COMPACT_ATOMS: atom_id res chain seq x y z
N MET A 1 -5.12 24.48 -2.45
CA MET A 1 -5.80 23.18 -2.59
C MET A 1 -4.81 22.22 -3.22
N THR A 2 -4.75 20.98 -2.75
CA THR A 2 -3.85 19.96 -3.27
C THR A 2 -4.46 19.35 -4.52
N ASP A 3 -4.15 19.87 -5.70
CA ASP A 3 -4.73 19.39 -6.99
C ASP A 3 -4.14 18.05 -7.46
N PHE A 4 -3.69 17.19 -6.56
CA PHE A 4 -2.95 15.96 -6.88
C PHE A 4 -3.69 14.72 -6.40
N PHE A 5 -3.72 13.69 -7.24
CA PHE A 5 -3.98 12.33 -6.81
C PHE A 5 -2.70 11.72 -6.26
N THR A 6 -2.86 10.87 -5.27
CA THR A 6 -1.77 10.12 -4.63
C THR A 6 -2.04 8.63 -4.79
N ILE A 7 -1.12 7.93 -5.44
CA ILE A 7 -1.22 6.50 -5.76
C ILE A 7 -0.19 5.77 -4.90
N PHE A 8 -0.65 4.81 -4.11
CA PHE A 8 0.21 3.91 -3.36
C PHE A 8 0.34 2.59 -4.11
N THR A 9 1.56 2.22 -4.46
CA THR A 9 1.86 1.02 -5.24
C THR A 9 3.12 0.33 -4.74
N TYR A 10 3.18 -1.00 -4.82
CA TYR A 10 4.44 -1.72 -4.56
C TYR A 10 5.40 -1.45 -5.71
N THR A 11 6.61 -0.95 -5.43
CA THR A 11 7.60 -0.50 -6.43
C THR A 11 7.75 -1.49 -7.59
N PRO A 12 7.34 -1.14 -8.82
CA PRO A 12 7.77 -1.87 -10.00
C PRO A 12 9.12 -1.39 -10.55
N TRP A 13 9.63 -0.23 -10.11
CA TRP A 13 10.84 0.41 -10.67
C TRP A 13 12.18 -0.06 -10.09
N ASP A 14 12.17 -0.64 -8.88
CA ASP A 14 13.38 -1.10 -8.19
C ASP A 14 13.11 -2.52 -7.67
N ASN A 15 13.22 -3.50 -8.57
CA ASN A 15 13.00 -4.93 -8.33
C ASN A 15 11.80 -5.25 -7.42
N LEU A 16 10.56 -5.19 -7.93
CA LEU A 16 9.31 -5.65 -7.27
C LEU A 16 9.39 -5.79 -5.73
N ASN A 17 9.72 -4.70 -5.02
CA ASN A 17 9.80 -4.72 -3.57
C ASN A 17 8.37 -4.80 -3.01
N THR A 18 7.94 -6.01 -2.69
CA THR A 18 6.62 -6.30 -2.12
C THR A 18 6.46 -5.83 -0.68
N ASN A 19 7.54 -5.36 -0.04
CA ASN A 19 7.55 -4.97 1.37
C ASN A 19 7.40 -3.46 1.57
N GLN A 20 7.58 -2.65 0.52
CA GLN A 20 7.53 -1.19 0.62
C GLN A 20 6.56 -0.59 -0.40
N LEU A 21 5.61 0.21 0.10
CA LEU A 21 4.73 1.01 -0.74
C LEU A 21 5.46 2.28 -1.16
N THR A 22 5.41 2.59 -2.45
CA THR A 22 5.82 3.88 -2.99
C THR A 22 4.60 4.76 -3.24
N GLU A 23 4.78 6.02 -2.93
CA GLU A 23 3.84 7.08 -3.21
C GLU A 23 4.18 7.76 -4.54
N VAL A 24 3.21 7.83 -5.44
CA VAL A 24 3.31 8.59 -6.70
C VAL A 24 2.24 9.66 -6.71
N ARG A 25 2.64 10.91 -6.93
CA ARG A 25 1.74 12.06 -6.98
C ARG A 25 1.57 12.52 -8.42
N VAL A 26 0.32 12.60 -8.88
CA VAL A 26 -0.03 13.01 -10.24
C VAL A 26 -1.08 14.12 -10.22
N LEU A 27 -0.91 15.12 -11.09
CA LEU A 27 -1.76 16.31 -11.16
C LEU A 27 -3.15 15.92 -11.68
N SER A 28 -4.20 16.29 -10.94
CA SER A 28 -5.59 16.15 -11.37
C SER A 28 -5.85 17.02 -12.59
N LEU A 29 -6.48 16.43 -13.61
CA LEU A 29 -6.91 17.17 -14.80
C LEU A 29 -8.14 18.06 -14.57
N LYS A 30 -8.74 18.04 -13.38
CA LYS A 30 -9.87 18.92 -13.04
C LYS A 30 -9.46 20.40 -13.04
N SER A 31 -8.18 20.69 -12.80
CA SER A 31 -7.62 22.05 -12.89
C SER A 31 -7.35 22.50 -14.34
N VAL A 32 -7.33 21.55 -15.29
CA VAL A 32 -6.99 21.78 -16.70
C VAL A 32 -8.23 21.80 -17.59
N PHE A 33 -9.13 20.84 -17.37
CA PHE A 33 -10.33 20.65 -18.17
C PHE A 33 -11.59 20.80 -17.31
N LYS A 34 -12.65 21.37 -17.90
CA LYS A 34 -13.98 21.41 -17.27
C LYS A 34 -14.59 20.02 -17.11
N LYS A 35 -14.21 19.07 -17.97
CA LYS A 35 -14.65 17.67 -17.97
C LYS A 35 -13.45 16.78 -18.26
N PHE A 36 -13.36 15.64 -17.60
CA PHE A 36 -12.27 14.70 -17.86
C PHE A 36 -12.34 14.15 -19.30
N PRO A 37 -11.21 14.04 -20.00
CA PRO A 37 -11.17 13.40 -21.30
C PRO A 37 -11.54 11.92 -21.20
N VAL A 38 -12.40 11.46 -22.12
CA VAL A 38 -12.77 10.06 -22.26
C VAL A 38 -11.96 9.44 -23.39
N ILE A 39 -11.31 8.32 -23.10
CA ILE A 39 -10.51 7.53 -24.03
C ILE A 39 -11.27 6.26 -24.38
N GLU A 40 -11.33 5.96 -25.67
CA GLU A 40 -12.07 4.83 -26.23
C GLU A 40 -11.43 3.49 -25.88
N ALA A 41 -12.25 2.43 -25.86
CA ALA A 41 -11.84 1.06 -25.58
C ALA A 41 -10.68 0.59 -26.46
N ALA A 42 -10.72 0.97 -27.74
CA ALA A 42 -9.73 0.58 -28.75
C ALA A 42 -8.29 0.89 -28.31
N PHE A 43 -8.06 2.02 -27.63
CA PHE A 43 -6.73 2.34 -27.10
C PHE A 43 -6.23 1.31 -26.07
N PHE A 44 -7.12 0.87 -25.18
CA PHE A 44 -6.77 -0.12 -24.15
C PHE A 44 -6.61 -1.52 -24.74
N ASP A 45 -7.43 -1.87 -25.73
CA ASP A 45 -7.31 -3.12 -26.46
C ASP A 45 -6.00 -3.18 -27.24
N ASP A 46 -5.64 -2.08 -27.91
CA ASP A 46 -4.37 -1.93 -28.61
C ASP A 46 -3.19 -2.07 -27.63
N LEU A 47 -3.22 -1.37 -26.48
CA LEU A 47 -2.19 -1.51 -25.45
C LEU A 47 -2.09 -2.94 -24.93
N ALA A 48 -3.23 -3.59 -24.63
CA ALA A 48 -3.27 -4.97 -24.15
C ALA A 48 -2.62 -5.94 -25.16
N SER A 49 -2.83 -5.71 -26.47
CA SER A 49 -2.19 -6.51 -27.52
C SER A 49 -0.66 -6.39 -27.53
N LYS A 50 -0.08 -5.32 -26.96
CA LYS A 50 1.36 -5.08 -26.92
C LYS A 50 2.05 -5.62 -25.66
N VAL A 51 1.32 -6.00 -24.61
CA VAL A 51 1.89 -6.42 -23.31
C VAL A 51 2.82 -7.65 -23.42
N ASN A 52 2.75 -8.41 -24.51
CA ASN A 52 3.68 -9.52 -24.77
C ASN A 52 5.03 -9.08 -25.38
N ASN A 53 5.23 -7.78 -25.61
CA ASN A 53 6.47 -7.23 -26.11
C ASN A 53 7.42 -6.90 -24.94
N ASN A 54 8.74 -7.06 -25.15
CA ASN A 54 9.77 -6.78 -24.14
C ASN A 54 9.73 -5.36 -23.56
N HIS A 55 9.14 -4.39 -24.27
CA HIS A 55 9.03 -3.00 -23.82
C HIS A 55 7.76 -2.72 -23.00
N TYR A 56 6.78 -3.63 -22.98
CA TYR A 56 5.48 -3.39 -22.37
C TYR A 56 5.24 -4.41 -21.26
N SER A 57 4.70 -3.96 -20.13
CA SER A 57 4.40 -4.86 -19.02
C SER A 57 3.09 -4.50 -18.33
N TRP A 58 2.46 -5.53 -17.76
CA TRP A 58 1.26 -5.40 -16.94
C TRP A 58 1.55 -5.93 -15.54
N ILE A 59 1.37 -5.09 -14.53
CA ILE A 59 1.77 -5.39 -13.15
C ILE A 59 0.64 -5.03 -12.19
N GLN A 60 0.14 -6.02 -11.45
CA GLN A 60 -0.78 -5.76 -10.34
C GLN A 60 0.01 -5.24 -9.14
N SER A 61 -0.13 -3.95 -8.83
CA SER A 61 0.69 -3.27 -7.82
C SER A 61 -0.02 -2.16 -7.05
N ILE A 62 -1.07 -1.56 -7.62
CA ILE A 62 -1.83 -0.47 -6.97
C ILE A 62 -2.54 -1.01 -5.73
N LYS A 63 -2.37 -0.30 -4.62
CA LYS A 63 -2.94 -0.66 -3.31
C LYS A 63 -3.85 0.39 -2.69
N ARG A 64 -3.74 1.66 -3.09
CA ARG A 64 -4.62 2.73 -2.63
C ARG A 64 -4.53 3.93 -3.58
N ILE A 65 -5.65 4.60 -3.78
CA ILE A 65 -5.72 5.85 -4.54
C ILE A 65 -6.43 6.88 -3.67
N VAL A 66 -5.78 8.00 -3.43
CA VAL A 66 -6.32 9.14 -2.68
C VAL A 66 -6.45 10.34 -3.60
N GLY A 67 -7.63 10.93 -3.65
CA GLY A 67 -7.91 12.09 -4.49
C GLY A 67 -7.47 13.43 -3.89
N PRO A 68 -7.60 14.52 -4.66
CA PRO A 68 -7.21 15.89 -4.29
C PRO A 68 -7.78 16.41 -2.97
N ASN A 69 -8.99 15.99 -2.59
CA ASN A 69 -9.68 16.40 -1.36
C ASN A 69 -9.59 15.32 -0.27
N ASN A 70 -8.58 14.45 -0.35
CA ASN A 70 -8.34 13.34 0.58
C ASN A 70 -9.43 12.25 0.55
N GLU A 71 -10.16 12.14 -0.56
CA GLU A 71 -11.12 11.07 -0.81
C GLU A 71 -10.39 9.74 -1.12
N ASP A 72 -10.81 8.65 -0.48
CA ASP A 72 -10.28 7.31 -0.76
C ASP A 72 -11.15 6.63 -1.82
N TYR A 73 -10.54 6.17 -2.92
CA TYR A 73 -11.25 5.54 -4.01
C TYR A 73 -11.14 4.02 -3.95
N ASP A 74 -12.21 3.33 -4.36
CA ASP A 74 -12.11 1.92 -4.70
C ASP A 74 -11.14 1.76 -5.88
N ILE A 75 -10.15 0.89 -5.72
CA ILE A 75 -9.07 0.73 -6.68
C ILE A 75 -9.46 -0.18 -7.85
N SER A 76 -10.53 -0.97 -7.74
CA SER A 76 -10.92 -2.04 -8.68
C SER A 76 -10.90 -1.64 -10.16
N ASN A 77 -11.28 -0.41 -10.46
CA ASN A 77 -11.43 0.11 -11.82
C ASN A 77 -10.32 1.08 -12.23
N TRP A 78 -9.17 1.10 -11.55
CA TRP A 78 -8.11 2.05 -11.85
C TRP A 78 -6.92 1.40 -12.54
N ASN A 79 -6.40 2.10 -13.54
CA ASN A 79 -5.14 1.77 -14.19
C ASN A 79 -4.21 2.98 -14.13
N PHE A 80 -2.94 2.73 -13.83
CA PHE A 80 -1.89 3.74 -13.92
C PHE A 80 -0.90 3.34 -15.00
N ILE A 81 -0.75 4.17 -16.03
CA ILE A 81 0.23 3.97 -17.10
C ILE A 81 1.46 4.79 -16.78
N TRP A 82 2.64 4.18 -16.86
CA TRP A 82 3.91 4.85 -16.80
C TRP A 82 4.78 4.45 -17.99
N ALA A 83 5.17 5.41 -18.81
CA ALA A 83 5.94 5.17 -20.01
C ALA A 83 7.11 6.15 -20.15
N PHE A 84 8.12 5.70 -20.88
CA PHE A 84 9.17 6.52 -21.46
C PHE A 84 9.27 6.23 -22.96
N ASP A 85 9.39 7.29 -23.74
CA ASP A 85 9.65 7.16 -25.16
C ASP A 85 11.16 7.19 -25.49
N ASP A 86 11.45 6.99 -26.78
CA ASP A 86 12.78 7.03 -27.38
C ASP A 86 13.50 8.39 -27.22
N GLN A 87 12.74 9.46 -27.01
CA GLN A 87 13.22 10.80 -26.68
C GLN A 87 13.39 11.04 -25.17
N ARG A 88 13.23 10.00 -24.34
CA ARG A 88 13.32 10.05 -22.88
C ARG A 88 12.29 10.98 -22.22
N ARG A 89 11.16 11.22 -22.88
CA ARG A 89 10.02 11.94 -22.30
C ARG A 89 9.22 10.96 -21.45
N MET A 90 8.91 11.38 -20.23
CA MET A 90 8.12 10.58 -19.29
C MET A 90 6.64 10.89 -19.44
N TYR A 91 5.83 9.84 -19.41
CA TYR A 91 4.38 9.92 -19.41
C TYR A 91 3.81 9.10 -18.27
N GLN A 92 3.08 9.75 -17.36
CA GLN A 92 2.36 9.10 -16.28
C GLN A 92 0.90 9.50 -16.37
N PHE A 93 0.01 8.52 -16.45
CA PHE A 93 -1.42 8.75 -16.63
C PHE A 93 -2.21 7.86 -15.70
N LEU A 94 -3.16 8.46 -14.99
CA LEU A 94 -4.11 7.75 -14.16
C LEU A 94 -5.47 7.71 -14.85
N PHE A 95 -5.96 6.49 -15.08
CA PHE A 95 -7.24 6.21 -15.72
C PHE A 95 -8.21 5.56 -14.74
N GLN A 96 -9.46 5.99 -14.79
CA GLN A 96 -10.59 5.27 -14.22
C GLN A 96 -11.34 4.57 -15.36
N LYS A 97 -11.52 3.26 -15.27
CA LYS A 97 -12.23 2.45 -16.26
C LYS A 97 -13.72 2.46 -15.98
N GLU A 98 -14.51 2.61 -17.04
CA GLU A 98 -15.98 2.58 -16.99
C GLU A 98 -16.50 1.97 -18.30
N GLU A 99 -17.21 0.84 -18.23
CA GLU A 99 -17.92 0.22 -19.36
C GLU A 99 -17.13 0.11 -20.68
N GLY A 100 -15.84 -0.25 -20.59
CA GLY A 100 -14.94 -0.39 -21.75
C GLY A 100 -14.21 0.89 -22.16
N GLN A 101 -14.59 2.04 -21.62
CA GLN A 101 -13.87 3.31 -21.79
C GLN A 101 -12.94 3.59 -20.60
N GLY A 102 -12.01 4.51 -20.80
CA GLY A 102 -11.13 5.01 -19.75
C GLY A 102 -11.19 6.51 -19.63
N ILE A 103 -11.52 7.00 -18.46
CA ILE A 103 -11.52 8.43 -18.14
C ILE A 103 -10.11 8.81 -17.69
N LEU A 104 -9.48 9.76 -18.39
CA LEU A 104 -8.19 10.30 -17.99
C LEU A 104 -8.37 11.30 -16.85
N VAL A 105 -7.99 10.91 -15.64
CA VAL A 105 -8.28 11.67 -14.41
C VAL A 105 -7.11 12.54 -13.98
N ALA A 106 -5.88 12.04 -14.13
CA ALA A 106 -4.68 12.74 -13.68
C ALA A 106 -3.46 12.37 -14.52
N LEU A 107 -2.44 13.23 -14.48
CA LEU A 107 -1.20 13.04 -15.22
C LEU A 107 0.04 13.54 -14.49
N ALA A 108 1.20 13.05 -14.92
CA ALA A 108 2.50 13.61 -14.63
C ALA A 108 3.44 13.37 -15.82
N PRO A 109 4.47 14.22 -16.01
CA PRO A 109 4.79 15.38 -15.19
C PRO A 109 3.83 16.57 -15.46
N PRO A 110 3.73 17.57 -14.55
CA PRO A 110 2.77 18.67 -14.67
C PRO A 110 2.88 19.50 -15.94
N GLU A 111 4.04 19.54 -16.59
CA GLU A 111 4.26 20.23 -17.86
C GLU A 111 3.39 19.66 -18.98
N LEU A 112 3.03 18.37 -18.92
CA LEU A 112 2.08 17.77 -19.86
C LEU A 112 0.69 18.41 -19.76
N ALA A 113 0.28 18.88 -18.57
CA ALA A 113 -1.01 19.56 -18.41
C ALA A 113 -1.04 20.87 -19.20
N LYS A 114 0.08 21.58 -19.31
CA LYS A 114 0.19 22.78 -20.15
C LYS A 114 -0.04 22.44 -21.62
N LEU A 115 0.65 21.42 -22.12
CA LEU A 115 0.49 20.94 -23.50
C LEU A 115 -0.94 20.47 -23.80
N LEU A 116 -1.57 19.76 -22.86
CA LEU A 116 -2.98 19.37 -22.97
C LEU A 116 -3.94 20.55 -22.89
N SER A 117 -3.64 21.59 -22.11
CA SER A 117 -4.46 22.80 -22.03
C SER A 117 -4.44 23.61 -23.34
N GLU A 118 -3.29 23.67 -24.00
CA GLU A 118 -3.08 24.46 -25.22
C GLU A 118 -3.64 23.76 -26.47
N HIS A 119 -3.52 22.43 -26.55
CA HIS A 119 -3.84 21.67 -27.75
C HIS A 119 -5.02 20.69 -27.59
N GLY A 120 -5.52 20.51 -26.37
CA GLY A 120 -6.72 19.72 -26.07
C GLY A 120 -6.68 18.31 -26.65
N LYS A 121 -7.77 17.94 -27.34
CA LYS A 121 -7.98 16.60 -27.92
C LYS A 121 -6.86 16.16 -28.87
N ALA A 122 -6.30 17.09 -29.65
CA ALA A 122 -5.26 16.75 -30.62
C ALA A 122 -3.97 16.26 -29.94
N ALA A 123 -3.61 16.88 -28.80
CA ALA A 123 -2.47 16.42 -28.02
C ALA A 123 -2.73 15.06 -27.37
N ILE A 124 -3.92 14.86 -26.81
CA ILE A 124 -4.32 13.56 -26.21
C ILE A 124 -4.20 12.45 -27.24
N GLN A 125 -4.78 12.63 -28.43
CA GLN A 125 -4.73 11.64 -29.51
C GLN A 125 -3.29 11.31 -29.92
N ARG A 126 -2.44 12.33 -30.10
CA ARG A 126 -1.02 12.13 -30.44
C ARG A 126 -0.28 11.33 -29.38
N ILE A 127 -0.53 11.64 -28.10
CA ILE A 127 0.08 10.93 -26.98
C ILE A 127 -0.43 9.49 -26.93
N THR A 128 -1.73 9.25 -27.01
CA THR A 128 -2.28 7.89 -26.98
C THR A 128 -1.78 7.06 -28.15
N SER A 129 -1.65 7.63 -29.35
CA SER A 129 -1.05 6.94 -30.50
C SER A 129 0.43 6.64 -30.28
N LEU A 130 1.18 7.57 -29.68
CA LEU A 130 2.59 7.35 -29.33
C LEU A 130 2.74 6.18 -28.34
N LEU A 131 1.89 6.10 -27.31
CA LEU A 131 1.95 5.05 -26.29
C LEU A 131 1.70 3.64 -26.85
N VAL A 132 1.01 3.51 -27.99
CA VAL A 132 0.76 2.22 -28.66
C VAL A 132 1.88 1.87 -29.66
N ASP A 133 2.69 2.84 -30.07
CA ASP A 133 3.78 2.67 -31.03
C ASP A 133 5.03 2.09 -30.35
N VAL A 134 5.14 0.76 -30.38
CA VAL A 134 6.25 0.01 -29.77
C VAL A 134 7.62 0.49 -30.25
N SER A 135 7.74 0.97 -31.50
CA SER A 135 9.02 1.42 -32.06
C SER A 135 9.55 2.70 -31.40
N LYS A 136 8.67 3.48 -30.76
CA LYS A 136 9.00 4.76 -30.12
C LYS A 136 8.97 4.69 -28.61
N ILE A 137 8.67 3.53 -28.03
CA ILE A 137 8.57 3.35 -26.58
C ILE A 137 9.77 2.56 -26.07
N VAL A 138 10.52 3.15 -25.15
CA VAL A 138 11.62 2.47 -24.46
C VAL A 138 11.06 1.49 -23.44
N PHE A 139 10.07 1.94 -22.67
CA PHE A 139 9.26 1.06 -21.84
C PHE A 139 7.87 1.67 -21.55
N LEU A 140 6.89 0.80 -21.32
CA LEU A 140 5.57 1.17 -20.83
C LEU A 140 5.09 0.11 -19.82
N MET A 141 4.74 0.56 -18.62
CA MET A 141 4.15 -0.28 -17.58
C MET A 141 2.71 0.12 -17.33
N ILE A 142 1.83 -0.86 -17.29
CA ILE A 142 0.44 -0.70 -16.90
C ILE A 142 0.31 -1.29 -15.49
N LEU A 143 0.12 -0.41 -14.51
CA LEU A 143 -0.12 -0.79 -13.14
C LEU A 143 -1.61 -0.97 -12.91
N ALA A 144 -1.97 -2.16 -12.46
CA ALA A 144 -3.34 -2.56 -12.16
C ALA A 144 -3.55 -2.74 -10.65
N PRO A 145 -4.80 -2.83 -10.20
CA PRO A 145 -5.14 -3.04 -8.79
C PRO A 145 -4.63 -4.40 -8.29
N LYS A 146 -4.10 -4.44 -7.07
CA LYS A 146 -3.63 -5.67 -6.42
C LYS A 146 -4.50 -6.02 -5.22
N GLY A 147 -5.46 -6.92 -5.44
CA GLY A 147 -6.37 -7.38 -4.39
C GLY A 147 -7.24 -6.24 -3.85
N LYS A 148 -7.54 -6.26 -2.56
CA LYS A 148 -8.30 -5.18 -1.89
C LYS A 148 -7.42 -3.96 -1.65
N SER A 149 -8.06 -2.79 -1.57
CA SER A 149 -7.34 -1.57 -1.19
C SER A 149 -6.92 -1.62 0.28
N ILE A 150 -5.88 -0.85 0.66
CA ILE A 150 -5.44 -0.73 2.05
C ILE A 150 -6.60 -0.25 2.94
N ALA A 151 -7.42 0.69 2.46
CA ALA A 151 -8.58 1.18 3.20
C ALA A 151 -9.62 0.08 3.43
N GLN A 152 -9.90 -0.75 2.41
CA GLN A 152 -10.80 -1.90 2.54
C GLN A 152 -10.23 -2.98 3.47
N GLU A 153 -8.92 -3.25 3.38
CA GLU A 153 -8.24 -4.18 4.30
C GLU A 153 -8.37 -3.68 5.75
N GLN A 154 -8.14 -2.38 6.01
CA GLN A 154 -8.31 -1.77 7.33
C GLN A 154 -9.76 -1.80 7.83
N GLN A 155 -10.75 -1.66 6.95
CA GLN A 155 -12.17 -1.78 7.30
C GLN A 155 -12.55 -3.21 7.70
N LEU A 156 -11.96 -4.24 7.05
CA LEU A 156 -12.13 -5.64 7.46
C LEU A 156 -11.50 -5.90 8.84
N PHE A 157 -10.47 -5.13 9.19
CA PHE A 157 -9.86 -5.11 10.53
C PHE A 157 -10.57 -4.18 11.51
N HIS A 158 -11.82 -3.77 11.27
CA HIS A 158 -12.63 -3.14 12.31
C HIS A 158 -12.96 -4.14 13.43
N ILE A 159 -12.00 -4.25 14.35
CA ILE A 159 -12.23 -4.52 15.77
C ILE A 159 -13.42 -3.66 16.17
N ASN A 160 -14.55 -4.31 16.46
CA ASN A 160 -15.77 -3.64 16.90
C ASN A 160 -15.42 -2.66 18.03
N SER A 161 -16.01 -1.47 18.09
CA SER A 161 -15.76 -0.49 19.16
C SER A 161 -15.85 -1.12 20.56
N GLN A 162 -16.69 -2.15 20.75
CA GLN A 162 -16.72 -2.98 21.96
C GLN A 162 -15.43 -3.77 22.22
N GLN A 163 -14.81 -4.34 21.20
CA GLN A 163 -13.54 -5.07 21.31
C GLN A 163 -12.37 -4.10 21.53
N GLN A 164 -12.35 -2.94 20.88
CA GLN A 164 -11.36 -1.89 21.11
C GLN A 164 -11.44 -1.39 22.56
N ASN A 165 -12.66 -1.18 23.05
CA ASN A 165 -12.92 -0.80 24.44
C ASN A 165 -12.51 -1.88 25.42
N LYS A 166 -12.72 -3.18 25.12
CA LYS A 166 -12.22 -4.29 25.93
C LYS A 166 -10.70 -4.33 25.98
N ILE A 167 -10.01 -4.13 24.86
CA ILE A 167 -8.53 -4.10 24.83
C ILE A 167 -8.00 -2.92 25.64
N ASN A 168 -8.57 -1.73 25.44
CA ASN A 168 -8.20 -0.53 26.19
C ASN A 168 -8.48 -0.69 27.69
N TYR A 169 -9.60 -1.32 28.06
CA TYR A 169 -9.94 -1.64 29.44
C TYR A 169 -8.96 -2.65 30.05
N MET A 170 -8.62 -3.73 29.34
CA MET A 170 -7.64 -4.71 29.79
C MET A 170 -6.24 -4.09 29.98
N ASN A 171 -5.84 -3.18 29.09
CA ASN A 171 -4.58 -2.46 29.22
C ASN A 171 -4.60 -1.47 30.39
N LYS A 172 -5.73 -0.82 30.66
CA LYS A 172 -5.91 -0.01 31.88
C LYS A 172 -5.81 -0.87 33.14
N LEU A 173 -6.45 -2.04 33.16
CA LEU A 173 -6.39 -2.96 34.31
C LEU A 173 -4.96 -3.41 34.61
N LYS A 174 -4.16 -3.75 33.59
CA LYS A 174 -2.73 -4.10 33.77
C LYS A 174 -1.93 -3.01 34.46
N ASN A 175 -2.38 -1.75 34.35
CA ASN A 175 -1.74 -0.58 34.92
C ASN A 175 -2.34 -0.12 36.26
N ILE A 176 -3.25 -0.90 36.84
CA ILE A 176 -3.90 -0.60 38.12
C ILE A 176 -3.50 -1.69 39.12
N PRO A 177 -2.92 -1.33 40.28
CA PRO A 177 -2.67 -2.31 41.33
C PRO A 177 -4.00 -2.86 41.87
N ASN A 178 -4.01 -4.12 42.28
CA ASN A 178 -5.19 -4.72 42.90
C ASN A 178 -5.54 -4.05 44.25
N ILE A 179 -6.65 -4.46 44.88
CA ILE A 179 -7.14 -3.94 46.17
C ILE A 179 -6.09 -4.05 47.31
N GLN A 180 -5.01 -4.80 47.10
CA GLN A 180 -3.90 -5.01 48.03
C GLN A 180 -2.61 -4.27 47.62
N GLY A 181 -2.68 -3.39 46.60
CA GLY A 181 -1.54 -2.60 46.13
C GLY A 181 -0.56 -3.35 45.21
N GLN A 182 -0.89 -4.57 44.78
CA GLN A 182 0.01 -5.42 43.99
C GLN A 182 -0.33 -5.35 42.49
N TRP A 183 0.70 -5.15 41.66
CA TRP A 183 0.61 -5.29 40.21
C TRP A 183 0.51 -6.77 39.84
N PHE A 184 -0.25 -7.12 38.81
CA PHE A 184 -0.55 -8.51 38.42
C PHE A 184 0.66 -9.45 38.54
N PRO A 185 0.51 -10.67 39.10
CA PRO A 185 1.64 -11.49 39.52
C PRO A 185 2.56 -11.80 38.33
N SER A 186 3.86 -11.55 38.51
CA SER A 186 4.87 -12.13 37.64
C SER A 186 4.70 -13.65 37.71
N PHE A 187 4.62 -14.31 36.55
CA PHE A 187 4.56 -15.78 36.44
C PHE A 187 5.93 -16.41 36.78
N GLU A 188 6.54 -15.99 37.88
CA GLU A 188 7.79 -16.56 38.35
C GLU A 188 7.51 -17.93 39.00
N PRO A 189 8.14 -19.00 38.50
CA PRO A 189 7.91 -20.34 39.05
C PRO A 189 8.38 -20.42 40.51
N ARG A 190 7.65 -21.18 41.32
CA ARG A 190 8.04 -21.48 42.71
C ARG A 190 8.84 -22.78 42.76
N CYS A 191 9.79 -22.84 43.69
CA CYS A 191 10.50 -24.08 43.97
C CYS A 191 9.53 -25.11 44.58
N PRO A 192 9.49 -26.36 44.09
CA PRO A 192 8.59 -27.39 44.63
C PRO A 192 8.96 -27.87 46.04
N ILE A 193 10.18 -27.61 46.50
CA ILE A 193 10.66 -28.05 47.83
C ILE A 193 10.42 -26.98 48.89
N CYS A 194 10.93 -25.76 48.67
CA CYS A 194 10.87 -24.69 49.68
C CYS A 194 9.78 -23.65 49.41
N ASN A 195 9.02 -23.79 48.32
CA ASN A 195 7.94 -22.89 47.90
C ASN A 195 8.36 -21.42 47.71
N SER A 196 9.65 -21.10 47.75
CA SER A 196 10.14 -19.75 47.48
C SER A 196 10.07 -19.45 45.99
N PHE A 197 9.84 -18.17 45.66
CA PHE A 197 9.93 -17.69 44.29
C PHE A 197 11.35 -17.87 43.77
N MET A 198 11.50 -18.35 42.54
CA MET A 198 12.81 -18.47 41.88
C MET A 198 13.22 -17.13 41.26
N THR A 199 13.32 -16.11 42.10
CA THR A 199 13.83 -14.78 41.75
C THR A 199 15.35 -14.86 41.52
N GLY A 200 15.82 -14.43 40.34
CA GLY A 200 17.25 -14.36 40.02
C GLY A 200 17.74 -15.27 38.88
N ILE A 201 16.89 -16.14 38.33
CA ILE A 201 17.24 -16.95 37.15
C ILE A 201 16.83 -16.17 35.88
N LYS A 202 17.78 -15.44 35.27
CA LYS A 202 17.55 -14.66 34.04
C LYS A 202 17.12 -15.52 32.85
N ASP A 203 17.40 -16.83 32.89
CA ASP A 203 17.22 -17.74 31.75
C ASP A 203 15.96 -18.62 31.80
N TYR A 204 15.00 -18.38 32.71
CA TYR A 204 13.78 -19.20 32.79
C TYR A 204 12.94 -19.21 31.48
N ARG A 205 13.15 -18.21 30.61
CA ARG A 205 12.41 -18.05 29.35
C ARG A 205 12.94 -18.90 28.20
N VAL A 206 14.10 -19.54 28.34
CA VAL A 206 14.72 -20.33 27.26
C VAL A 206 14.96 -21.75 27.75
N GLY A 207 14.18 -22.71 27.27
CA GLY A 207 13.98 -24.04 27.85
C GLY A 207 15.16 -25.04 27.89
N PHE A 208 16.40 -24.63 28.13
CA PHE A 208 17.57 -25.51 28.11
C PHE A 208 18.66 -25.20 29.17
N GLY A 209 18.27 -24.85 30.40
CA GLY A 209 19.21 -24.68 31.52
C GLY A 209 18.78 -25.44 32.77
N LYS A 210 19.74 -26.04 33.49
CA LYS A 210 19.54 -26.63 34.82
C LYS A 210 19.01 -25.55 35.78
N LEU A 211 17.74 -25.65 36.16
CA LEU A 211 17.13 -24.75 37.15
C LEU A 211 17.53 -25.24 38.54
N VAL A 212 18.45 -24.52 39.19
CA VAL A 212 18.83 -24.73 40.59
C VAL A 212 18.14 -23.66 41.43
N CYS A 213 17.39 -24.06 42.45
CA CYS A 213 16.78 -23.13 43.38
C CYS A 213 17.88 -22.42 44.20
N PRO A 214 17.94 -21.08 44.21
CA PRO A 214 18.98 -20.35 44.96
C PRO A 214 18.81 -20.47 46.48
N ASN A 215 17.60 -20.80 46.95
CA ASN A 215 17.27 -20.81 48.37
C ASN A 215 17.47 -22.17 49.05
N CYS A 216 17.20 -23.27 48.34
CA CYS A 216 17.37 -24.63 48.88
C CYS A 216 18.27 -25.56 48.05
N GLY A 217 18.87 -25.06 46.96
CA GLY A 217 19.77 -25.84 46.10
C GLY A 217 19.10 -26.91 45.25
N TYR A 218 17.77 -27.01 45.25
CA TYR A 218 17.06 -28.04 44.48
C TYR A 218 17.30 -27.89 42.97
N GLU A 219 17.85 -28.92 42.33
CA GLU A 219 18.08 -29.02 40.89
C GLU A 219 17.14 -30.08 40.28
N LYS A 220 16.30 -29.69 39.31
CA LYS A 220 15.52 -30.65 38.53
C LYS A 220 16.36 -31.15 37.34
N LYS A 221 17.02 -32.30 37.49
CA LYS A 221 17.66 -32.98 36.36
C LYS A 221 16.57 -33.57 35.46
N LYS A 222 16.70 -33.36 34.14
CA LYS A 222 15.86 -34.03 33.14
C LYS A 222 16.08 -35.54 33.19
#